data_AF-A0A9X4B0P2-F1
#
_entry.id   AF-A0A9X4B0P2-F1
#
_cell.length_a   1.000
_cell.length_b   1.000
_cell.length_c   1.000
_cell.angle_alpha   90.00
_cell.angle_beta   90.00
_cell.angle_gamma   90.00
#
_symmetry.space_group_name_H-M   'P 1'
#
loop_
_entity.id
_entity.type
_entity.pdbx_description
1 polymer ?
#
loop_
_entity_poly.entity_id
_entity_poly.type
_entity_poly.pdbx_seq_one_letter_code
_entity_poly.pdbx_strand_id
1 'polypeptide(L)'
;MMTSSRFRDRPLRGTDLIEIQRSNLRALLRHLHRELGSWILVAHKLGFRRSFILAFCDGSEPGNMALARSIARAVGLSLDDALAGKAPPRKAPALSLVTPPKAPRAPKGSRRKGGAS
;
A
#
# COMPACT_ATOMS: atom_id res chain seq x y z
N MET A 1 10.43 41.11 -2.02
CA MET A 1 10.36 39.85 -2.80
C MET A 1 9.29 38.96 -2.19
N MET A 2 8.17 38.77 -2.86
CA MET A 2 7.04 37.95 -2.37
C MET A 2 6.63 37.01 -3.51
N THR A 3 6.99 35.73 -3.41
CA THR A 3 6.54 34.69 -4.33
C THR A 3 5.15 34.24 -3.91
N SER A 4 4.12 35.00 -4.30
CA SER A 4 2.74 34.53 -4.18
C SER A 4 2.52 33.40 -5.19
N SER A 5 2.62 32.17 -4.70
CA SER A 5 2.31 30.96 -5.45
C SER A 5 0.81 30.96 -5.75
N ARG A 6 0.45 31.43 -6.94
CA ARG A 6 -0.91 31.45 -7.46
C ARG A 6 -1.29 30.05 -7.94
N PHE A 7 -1.43 29.10 -7.03
CA PHE A 7 -2.26 27.91 -7.29
C PHE A 7 -3.73 28.35 -7.24
N ARG A 8 -4.11 29.13 -8.26
CA ARG A 8 -5.49 29.40 -8.61
C ARG A 8 -6.10 28.06 -8.96
N ASP A 9 -6.92 27.57 -8.04
CA ASP A 9 -8.25 27.04 -8.29
C ASP A 9 -8.65 27.18 -9.77
N ARG A 10 -8.27 26.18 -10.56
CA ARG A 10 -8.78 25.99 -11.92
C ARG A 10 -9.92 24.99 -11.76
N PRO A 11 -11.14 25.30 -12.21
CA PRO A 11 -12.22 24.33 -12.18
C PRO A 11 -11.77 23.13 -13.01
N LEU A 12 -11.66 22.00 -12.32
CA LEU A 12 -11.16 20.75 -12.85
C LEU A 12 -12.09 20.31 -13.97
N ARG A 13 -11.68 20.49 -15.23
CA ARG A 13 -12.26 19.68 -16.31
C ARG A 13 -11.99 18.24 -15.90
N GLY A 14 -13.06 17.47 -15.63
CA GLY A 14 -13.12 16.22 -14.86
C GLY A 14 -12.35 15.01 -15.42
N THR A 15 -11.12 15.23 -15.84
CA THR A 15 -10.24 14.25 -16.50
C THR A 15 -8.80 14.31 -15.96
N ASP A 16 -8.41 15.41 -15.33
CA ASP A 16 -7.06 15.60 -14.78
C ASP A 16 -6.99 15.25 -13.30
N LEU A 17 -5.94 14.52 -12.92
CA LEU A 17 -5.62 14.22 -11.51
C LEU A 17 -5.29 15.54 -10.78
N ILE A 18 -5.86 15.75 -9.60
CA ILE A 18 -5.48 16.89 -8.74
C ILE A 18 -4.15 16.60 -8.05
N GLU A 19 -3.43 17.65 -7.61
CA GLU A 19 -2.10 17.49 -7.00
C GLU A 19 -2.07 16.55 -5.78
N ILE A 20 -3.13 16.56 -4.97
CA ILE A 20 -3.28 15.66 -3.83
C ILE A 20 -3.34 14.20 -4.30
N GLN A 21 -4.16 13.90 -5.31
CA GLN A 21 -4.26 12.57 -5.91
C GLN A 21 -2.94 12.13 -6.55
N ARG A 22 -2.25 13.04 -7.25
CA ARG A 22 -0.92 12.75 -7.82
C ARG A 22 0.07 12.38 -6.73
N SER A 23 0.09 13.12 -5.62
CA SER A 23 0.97 12.87 -4.49
C SER A 23 0.70 11.50 -3.85
N ASN A 24 -0.58 11.14 -3.69
CA ASN A 24 -1.01 9.83 -3.20
C ASN A 24 -0.54 8.70 -4.14
N LEU A 25 -0.75 8.85 -5.45
CA LEU A 25 -0.30 7.87 -6.45
C LEU A 25 1.23 7.73 -6.49
N ARG A 26 1.98 8.81 -6.30
CA ARG A 26 3.45 8.76 -6.18
C ARG A 26 3.89 7.97 -4.94
N ALA A 27 3.19 8.10 -3.82
CA ALA A 27 3.46 7.31 -2.62
C ALA A 27 3.24 5.80 -2.87
N LEU A 28 2.15 5.45 -3.58
CA LEU A 28 1.87 4.06 -3.98
C LEU A 28 2.93 3.50 -4.94
N LEU A 29 3.41 4.30 -5.89
CA LEU A 29 4.51 3.90 -6.79
C LEU A 29 5.80 3.62 -6.03
N ARG A 30 6.15 4.47 -5.05
CA ARG A 30 7.31 4.25 -4.18
C ARG A 30 7.17 2.95 -3.38
N HIS A 31 5.95 2.62 -2.94
CA HIS A 31 5.68 1.35 -2.29
C HIS A 31 5.88 0.16 -3.26
N LEU A 32 5.33 0.21 -4.47
CA LEU A 32 5.57 -0.82 -5.49
C LEU A 32 7.05 -0.98 -5.84
N HIS A 33 7.79 0.12 -5.88
CA HIS A 33 9.24 0.09 -6.09
C HIS A 33 9.98 -0.60 -4.94
N ARG A 34 9.55 -0.40 -3.68
CA ARG A 34 10.12 -1.11 -2.53
C ARG A 34 9.85 -2.61 -2.57
N GLU A 35 8.65 -3.02 -3.00
CA GLU A 35 8.28 -4.44 -3.11
C GLU A 35 9.01 -5.16 -4.26
N LEU A 36 9.16 -4.50 -5.41
CA LEU A 36 9.75 -5.10 -6.62
C LEU A 36 11.26 -4.86 -6.76
N GLY A 37 11.81 -3.85 -6.07
CA GLY A 37 13.22 -3.48 -6.11
C GLY A 37 13.71 -2.83 -7.41
N SER A 38 12.86 -2.71 -8.44
CA SER A 38 13.27 -2.13 -9.74
C SER A 38 12.14 -1.38 -10.44
N TRP A 39 12.44 -0.16 -10.89
CA TRP A 39 11.53 0.66 -11.70
C TRP A 39 11.15 0.03 -13.04
N ILE A 40 11.99 -0.87 -13.58
CA ILE A 40 11.70 -1.59 -14.83
C ILE A 40 10.54 -2.58 -14.59
N LEU A 41 10.58 -3.31 -13.48
CA LEU A 41 9.51 -4.25 -13.10
C LEU A 41 8.21 -3.52 -12.76
N VAL A 42 8.31 -2.37 -12.09
CA VAL A 42 7.15 -1.50 -11.83
C VAL A 42 6.51 -1.05 -13.14
N ALA A 43 7.31 -0.58 -14.11
CA ALA A 43 6.83 -0.16 -15.41
C ALA A 43 6.16 -1.30 -16.20
N HIS A 44 6.77 -2.48 -16.18
CA HIS A 44 6.21 -3.68 -16.81
C HIS A 44 4.88 -4.09 -16.16
N LYS A 45 4.80 -4.09 -14.82
CA LYS A 45 3.58 -4.41 -14.07
C LYS A 45 2.44 -3.43 -14.35
N LEU A 46 2.76 -2.16 -14.63
CA LEU A 46 1.77 -1.12 -14.91
C LEU A 46 1.41 -1.02 -16.40
N GLY A 47 2.22 -1.62 -17.29
CA GLY A 47 2.04 -1.55 -18.74
C GLY A 47 2.45 -0.20 -19.35
N PHE A 48 3.34 0.55 -18.70
CA PHE A 48 3.78 1.87 -19.15
C PHE A 48 5.29 1.89 -19.42
N ARG A 49 5.76 2.90 -20.17
CA ARG A 49 7.18 3.14 -20.37
C ARG A 49 7.83 3.59 -19.05
N ARG A 50 9.02 3.07 -18.76
CA ARG A 50 9.82 3.45 -17.57
C ARG A 50 10.03 4.96 -17.48
N SER A 51 10.32 5.63 -18.59
CA SER A 51 10.56 7.08 -18.66
C SER A 51 9.36 7.87 -18.15
N PHE A 52 8.16 7.47 -18.56
CA PHE A 52 6.90 8.09 -18.14
C PHE A 52 6.65 7.89 -16.64
N ILE A 53 6.93 6.70 -16.10
CA ILE A 53 6.77 6.44 -14.67
C ILE A 53 7.73 7.30 -13.84
N LEU A 54 8.98 7.40 -14.27
CA LEU A 54 9.98 8.24 -13.59
C LEU A 54 9.61 9.72 -13.66
N ALA A 55 9.18 10.22 -14.82
CA ALA A 55 8.73 11.60 -14.99
C ALA A 55 7.49 11.92 -14.14
N PHE A 56 6.54 10.99 -14.03
CA PHE A 56 5.40 11.13 -13.12
C PHE A 56 5.82 11.13 -11.65
N CYS A 57 6.78 10.29 -11.28
CA CYS A 57 7.27 10.19 -9.91
C CYS A 57 8.08 11.42 -9.47
N ASP A 58 8.86 11.99 -10.38
CA ASP A 58 9.59 13.25 -10.23
C ASP A 58 8.63 14.47 -10.22
N GLY A 59 7.49 14.33 -10.90
CA GLY A 59 6.45 15.32 -10.99
C GLY A 59 6.55 16.25 -12.19
N SER A 60 7.50 15.97 -13.07
CA SER A 60 7.59 16.53 -14.41
C SER A 60 6.35 16.21 -15.27
N GLU A 61 5.71 15.05 -15.07
CA GLU A 61 4.44 14.71 -15.75
C GLU A 61 3.24 14.65 -14.78
N PRO A 62 2.07 15.19 -15.19
CA PRO A 62 0.86 15.19 -14.37
C PRO A 62 0.20 13.81 -14.25
N GLY A 63 0.51 12.88 -15.15
CA GLY A 63 -0.11 11.55 -15.24
C GLY A 63 -1.54 11.61 -15.80
N ASN A 64 -2.19 10.44 -15.88
CA ASN A 64 -3.56 10.33 -16.37
C ASN A 64 -4.39 9.32 -15.55
N MET A 65 -5.71 9.33 -15.74
CA MET A 65 -6.62 8.40 -15.06
C MET A 65 -6.40 6.93 -15.43
N ALA A 66 -5.77 6.64 -16.57
CA ALA A 66 -5.39 5.28 -16.94
C ALA A 66 -4.22 4.77 -16.06
N LEU A 67 -3.21 5.61 -15.82
CA LEU A 67 -2.10 5.33 -14.92
C LEU A 67 -2.62 5.14 -13.49
N ALA A 68 -3.52 6.00 -13.02
CA ALA A 68 -4.13 5.86 -11.70
C ALA A 68 -4.83 4.50 -11.53
N ARG A 69 -5.61 4.08 -12.54
CA ARG A 69 -6.25 2.76 -12.57
C ARG A 69 -5.23 1.62 -12.57
N SER A 70 -4.17 1.71 -13.37
CA SER A 70 -3.11 0.69 -13.37
C SER A 70 -2.40 0.59 -12.03
N ILE A 71 -2.11 1.72 -11.38
CA ILE A 71 -1.50 1.76 -10.05
C ILE A 71 -2.43 1.10 -9.03
N ALA A 72 -3.70 1.49 -8.99
CA ALA A 72 -4.69 0.90 -8.09
C ALA A 72 -4.76 -0.64 -8.25
N ARG A 73 -4.84 -1.13 -9.49
CA ARG A 73 -4.84 -2.57 -9.79
C ARG A 73 -3.53 -3.27 -9.39
N ALA A 74 -2.38 -2.64 -9.61
CA ALA A 74 -1.08 -3.22 -9.26
C ALA A 74 -0.87 -3.36 -7.75
N VAL A 75 -1.54 -2.51 -6.96
CA VAL A 75 -1.50 -2.48 -5.49
C VAL A 75 -2.65 -3.30 -4.87
N GLY A 76 -3.69 -3.62 -5.64
CA GLY A 76 -4.88 -4.34 -5.15
C GLY A 76 -5.89 -3.44 -4.44
N LEU A 77 -5.94 -2.15 -4.80
CA LEU A 77 -6.90 -1.17 -4.28
C LEU A 77 -7.95 -0.80 -5.34
N SER A 78 -9.10 -0.31 -4.87
CA SER A 78 -10.03 0.42 -5.73
C SER A 78 -9.42 1.75 -6.18
N LEU A 79 -9.86 2.27 -7.33
CA LEU A 79 -9.39 3.56 -7.84
C LEU A 79 -9.62 4.68 -6.81
N ASP A 80 -10.80 4.73 -6.20
CA ASP A 80 -11.16 5.75 -5.22
C ASP A 80 -10.24 5.71 -3.98
N ASP A 81 -10.00 4.51 -3.43
CA ASP A 81 -9.06 4.31 -2.32
C ASP A 81 -7.62 4.74 -2.68
N ALA A 82 -7.17 4.42 -3.90
CA ALA A 82 -5.83 4.80 -4.36
C ALA A 82 -5.69 6.32 -4.52
N LEU A 83 -6.73 6.98 -5.04
CA LEU A 83 -6.79 8.44 -5.18
C LEU A 83 -6.88 9.14 -3.82
N ALA A 84 -7.61 8.55 -2.86
CA ALA A 84 -7.68 9.01 -1.48
C ALA A 84 -6.38 8.79 -0.70
N GLY A 85 -5.40 8.08 -1.26
CA GLY A 85 -4.14 7.78 -0.59
C GLY A 85 -4.29 6.78 0.54
N LYS A 86 -5.34 5.95 0.50
CA LYS A 86 -5.43 4.80 1.40
C LYS A 86 -4.18 3.95 1.21
N ALA A 87 -3.59 3.57 2.34
CA ALA A 87 -2.46 2.67 2.30
C ALA A 87 -2.86 1.41 1.51
N PRO A 88 -1.94 0.88 0.67
CA PRO A 88 -2.05 -0.51 0.23
C PRO A 88 -2.46 -1.35 1.43
N PRO A 89 -3.38 -2.31 1.31
CA PRO A 89 -3.54 -3.28 2.37
C PRO A 89 -2.14 -3.84 2.57
N ARG A 90 -1.50 -3.46 3.68
CA ARG A 90 -0.22 -4.05 4.04
C ARG A 90 -0.54 -5.52 3.95
N LYS A 91 0.23 -6.28 3.15
CA LYS A 91 0.45 -7.66 3.57
C LYS A 91 1.01 -7.50 4.96
N ALA A 92 0.12 -7.49 5.96
CA ALA A 92 0.54 -7.76 7.30
C ALA A 92 1.38 -9.02 7.11
N PRO A 93 2.67 -9.05 7.46
CA PRO A 93 3.20 -10.33 7.87
C PRO A 93 2.14 -10.79 8.85
N ALA A 94 1.46 -11.89 8.52
CA ALA A 94 0.37 -12.39 9.31
C ALA A 94 0.86 -12.22 10.74
N LEU A 95 0.21 -11.33 11.50
CA LEU A 95 0.19 -11.52 12.92
C LEU A 95 -0.56 -12.85 12.99
N SER A 96 0.21 -13.93 12.84
CA SER A 96 -0.07 -15.23 13.37
C SER A 96 -0.50 -14.86 14.76
N LEU A 97 -1.81 -14.78 14.93
CA LEU A 97 -2.48 -14.92 16.20
C LEU A 97 -1.71 -16.06 16.82
N VAL A 98 -0.78 -15.71 17.70
CA VAL A 98 -0.19 -16.66 18.61
C VAL A 98 -1.42 -17.07 19.40
N THR A 99 -2.05 -18.16 18.97
CA THR A 99 -2.98 -18.87 19.82
C THR A 99 -2.21 -19.03 21.12
N PRO A 100 -2.65 -18.42 22.23
CA PRO A 100 -1.99 -18.71 23.50
C PRO A 100 -2.00 -20.23 23.64
N PRO A 101 -0.87 -20.88 23.95
CA PRO A 101 -0.88 -22.31 24.15
C PRO A 101 -1.89 -22.56 25.27
N LYS A 102 -3.00 -23.22 24.92
CA LYS A 102 -4.00 -23.71 25.86
C LYS A 102 -3.22 -24.60 26.81
N ALA A 103 -2.97 -24.09 28.02
CA ALA A 103 -2.22 -24.78 29.05
C ALA A 103 -2.75 -26.21 29.17
N PRO A 104 -1.88 -27.25 29.12
CA PRO A 104 -2.30 -28.59 29.44
C PRO A 104 -2.76 -28.55 30.90
N ARG A 105 -4.08 -28.63 31.10
CA ARG A 105 -4.68 -28.84 32.41
C ARG A 105 -4.11 -30.16 32.92
N ALA A 106 -3.14 -30.03 33.83
CA ALA A 106 -2.47 -31.15 34.46
C ALA A 106 -3.51 -32.15 34.99
N PRO A 107 -3.36 -33.47 34.74
CA PRO A 107 -4.11 -34.44 35.49
C PRO A 107 -3.65 -34.36 36.96
N LYS A 108 -4.59 -34.02 37.86
CA LYS A 108 -4.42 -34.16 39.31
C LYS A 108 -4.32 -35.65 39.64
N GLY A 109 -3.16 -36.24 39.43
CA GLY A 109 -2.79 -37.55 39.94
C GLY A 109 -2.18 -37.40 41.33
N SER A 110 -3.04 -37.26 42.36
CA SER A 110 -2.59 -37.37 43.76
C SER A 110 -2.57 -38.84 44.19
N ARG A 111 -1.40 -39.43 43.95
CA ARG A 111 -0.65 -40.41 44.77
C ARG A 111 -1.34 -41.01 46.02
N ARG A 112 -1.57 -42.34 45.91
CA ARG A 112 -1.27 -43.46 46.85
C ARG A 112 -1.72 -43.38 48.32
N LYS A 113 -2.39 -44.46 48.75
CA LYS A 113 -1.84 -45.42 49.73
C LYS A 113 -2.39 -46.84 49.47
N GLY A 114 -1.51 -47.76 49.07
CA GLY A 114 -1.49 -49.09 49.70
C GLY A 114 -0.74 -48.94 51.03
N GLY A 115 -0.79 -49.84 52.00
CA GLY A 115 -1.40 -51.15 52.18
C GLY A 115 -0.94 -51.64 53.55
N ALA A 116 -1.46 -52.79 53.99
CA ALA A 116 -0.90 -53.70 55.00
C ALA A 116 -0.51 -53.10 56.37
N SER A 117 -1.29 -53.38 57.41
CA SER A 117 -1.17 -54.58 58.27
C SER A 117 -2.35 -54.65 59.22
#